data_AF-A0A238KUY2-F1
#
_entry.id   AF-A0A238KUY2-F1
#
_cell.length_a   1.000
_cell.length_b   1.000
_cell.length_c   1.000
_cell.angle_alpha   90.00
_cell.angle_beta   90.00
_cell.angle_gamma   90.00
#
_symmetry.space_group_name_H-M   'P 1'
#
loop_
_entity.id
_entity.type
_entity.pdbx_description
1 polymer ?
#
loop_
_entity_poly.entity_id
_entity_poly.type
_entity_poly.pdbx_seq_one_letter_code
_entity_poly.pdbx_strand_id
1 'polypeptide(L)'
;MKTFLKTILIAVLALAAVPGLAAGPDQKNAVSAEEVAALYADKTWIWSDDSDESGSYWGPKGQFEAVWKGSVGVGKWYATDKGNLCYEAKWKRNAKDREVVVKRCWRHVKDSTGAWWKQDPETRKWYDAGEELTESMQDGNQMKASVEKLRKKFGL
;
A
#
# COMPACT_ATOMS: atom_id res chain seq x y z
N MET A 1 10.10 0.25 76.83
CA MET A 1 10.61 -0.73 75.85
C MET A 1 10.81 -0.02 74.52
N LYS A 2 12.02 -0.10 73.97
CA LYS A 2 12.42 0.56 72.73
C LYS A 2 12.08 -0.36 71.56
N THR A 3 11.31 0.08 70.58
CA THR A 3 11.14 -0.62 69.30
C THR A 3 11.63 0.30 68.19
N PHE A 4 12.68 -0.17 67.51
CA PHE A 4 13.44 0.54 66.50
C PHE A 4 12.66 0.67 65.19
N LEU A 5 12.68 1.88 64.65
CA LEU A 5 12.29 2.27 63.30
C LEU A 5 13.12 1.49 62.26
N LYS A 6 12.48 0.89 61.26
CA LYS A 6 13.14 0.41 60.04
C LYS A 6 12.39 0.95 58.83
N THR A 7 12.67 2.20 58.50
CA THR A 7 12.19 2.83 57.26
C THR A 7 13.04 2.30 56.11
N ILE A 8 12.47 1.40 55.31
CA ILE A 8 13.05 0.96 54.04
C ILE A 8 12.64 2.01 53.00
N LEU A 9 13.62 2.76 52.49
CA LEU A 9 13.44 3.66 51.35
C LEU A 9 13.54 2.82 50.07
N ILE A 10 12.41 2.56 49.40
CA ILE A 10 12.40 2.00 48.05
C ILE A 10 12.45 3.18 47.07
N ALA A 11 13.61 3.41 46.46
CA ALA A 11 13.74 4.36 45.37
C ALA A 11 13.20 3.73 44.09
N VAL A 12 11.96 4.05 43.73
CA VAL A 12 11.38 3.70 42.43
C VAL A 12 11.95 4.67 41.39
N LEU A 13 12.92 4.21 40.59
CA LEU A 13 13.31 4.89 39.36
C LEU A 13 12.15 4.76 38.36
N ALA A 14 11.34 5.80 38.23
CA ALA A 14 10.41 5.94 37.13
C ALA A 14 11.21 6.21 35.85
N LEU A 15 11.42 5.18 35.01
CA LEU A 15 11.77 5.39 33.60
C LEU A 15 10.56 6.06 32.93
N ALA A 16 10.61 7.38 32.79
CA ALA A 16 9.72 8.08 31.89
C ALA A 16 10.09 7.65 30.46
N ALA A 17 9.28 6.76 29.87
CA ALA A 17 9.33 6.50 28.44
C ALA A 17 9.01 7.83 27.75
N VAL A 18 10.02 8.47 27.16
CA VAL A 18 9.81 9.61 26.29
C VAL A 18 9.06 9.06 25.07
N PRO A 19 7.82 9.49 24.78
CA PRO A 19 7.20 9.12 23.53
C PRO A 19 8.10 9.67 22.44
N GLY A 20 8.80 8.80 21.71
CA GLY A 20 9.43 9.20 20.46
C GLY A 20 8.31 9.81 19.63
N LEU A 21 8.44 11.09 19.27
CA LEU A 21 7.58 11.70 18.27
C LEU A 21 7.71 10.81 17.03
N ALA A 22 6.70 9.98 16.79
CA ALA A 22 6.65 9.16 15.58
C ALA A 22 6.82 10.12 14.41
N ALA A 23 7.89 9.95 13.64
CA ALA A 23 8.16 10.80 12.51
C ALA A 23 6.99 10.66 11.53
N GLY A 24 6.38 11.78 11.14
CA GLY A 24 5.32 11.79 10.15
C GLY A 24 5.88 11.83 8.73
N PRO A 25 5.01 11.71 7.71
CA PRO A 25 5.42 11.73 6.30
C PRO A 25 6.13 13.05 5.95
N ASP A 26 7.37 12.99 5.46
CA ASP A 26 8.03 14.16 4.89
C ASP A 26 7.55 14.37 3.44
N GLN A 27 6.52 15.20 3.30
CA GLN A 27 5.90 15.47 2.00
C GLN A 27 6.83 16.14 0.97
N LYS A 28 7.99 16.66 1.39
CA LYS A 28 9.01 17.23 0.50
C LYS A 28 9.98 16.15 0.00
N ASN A 29 10.14 15.08 0.77
CA ASN A 29 10.98 13.93 0.44
C ASN A 29 10.20 12.90 -0.40
N ALA A 30 9.85 13.28 -1.62
CA ALA A 30 9.24 12.38 -2.57
C ALA A 30 10.21 11.24 -2.93
N VAL A 31 9.69 10.02 -2.93
CA VAL A 31 10.41 8.86 -3.45
C VAL A 31 10.60 9.03 -4.96
N SER A 32 11.74 8.57 -5.49
CA SER A 32 12.02 8.63 -6.93
C SER A 32 11.09 7.71 -7.75
N ALA A 33 11.00 7.94 -9.06
CA ALA A 33 10.24 7.05 -9.94
C ALA A 33 10.84 5.63 -9.95
N GLU A 34 12.16 5.53 -9.89
CA GLU A 34 12.91 4.27 -9.87
C GLU A 34 12.64 3.47 -8.60
N GLU A 35 12.62 4.12 -7.44
CA GLU A 35 12.31 3.44 -6.17
C GLU A 35 10.85 2.96 -6.13
N VAL A 36 9.90 3.76 -6.64
CA VAL A 36 8.51 3.30 -6.78
C VAL A 36 8.44 2.12 -7.77
N ALA A 37 9.14 2.19 -8.90
CA ALA A 37 9.14 1.11 -9.86
C ALA A 37 9.76 -0.17 -9.28
N ALA A 38 10.87 -0.07 -8.54
CA ALA A 38 11.51 -1.21 -7.88
C ALA A 38 10.61 -1.88 -6.84
N LEU A 39 9.76 -1.10 -6.18
CA LEU A 39 8.80 -1.59 -5.19
C LEU A 39 7.65 -2.39 -5.81
N TYR A 40 7.17 -1.99 -7.00
CA TYR A 40 5.95 -2.56 -7.59
C TYR A 40 6.17 -3.45 -8.81
N ALA A 41 7.23 -3.21 -9.61
CA ALA A 41 7.43 -3.92 -10.86
C ALA A 41 7.54 -5.42 -10.66
N ASP A 42 6.78 -6.15 -11.47
CA ASP A 42 6.63 -7.61 -11.41
C ASP A 42 6.13 -8.11 -10.05
N LYS A 43 5.30 -7.31 -9.37
CA LYS A 43 4.61 -7.71 -8.14
C LYS A 43 3.12 -7.51 -8.24
N THR A 44 2.41 -8.26 -7.42
CA THR A 44 0.99 -8.08 -7.13
C THR A 44 0.82 -7.48 -5.74
N TRP A 45 0.12 -6.36 -5.66
CA TRP A 45 -0.40 -5.82 -4.42
C TRP A 45 -1.79 -6.44 -4.16
N ILE A 46 -1.87 -7.32 -3.17
CA ILE A 46 -3.11 -7.94 -2.69
C ILE A 46 -3.82 -6.94 -1.78
N TRP A 47 -5.12 -6.78 -1.98
CA TRP A 47 -5.90 -5.90 -1.12
C TRP A 47 -6.54 -6.71 -0.01
N SER A 48 -6.43 -6.21 1.23
CA SER A 48 -7.13 -6.75 2.38
C SER A 48 -8.63 -6.42 2.29
N ASP A 49 -9.32 -6.98 1.30
CA ASP A 49 -10.76 -7.12 1.34
C ASP A 49 -11.12 -8.61 1.49
N ASP A 50 -12.36 -8.88 1.90
CA ASP A 50 -12.86 -10.18 2.38
C ASP A 50 -12.83 -11.33 1.33
N SER A 51 -12.09 -11.16 0.22
CA SER A 51 -11.89 -12.16 -0.81
C SER A 51 -10.42 -12.27 -1.20
N ASP A 52 -9.88 -13.48 -1.16
CA ASP A 52 -8.52 -13.83 -1.58
C ASP A 52 -8.23 -13.59 -3.08
N GLU A 53 -9.19 -13.03 -3.84
CA GLU A 53 -9.10 -12.80 -5.28
C GLU A 53 -8.94 -11.32 -5.67
N SER A 54 -8.82 -10.39 -4.71
CA SER A 54 -8.68 -8.96 -4.98
C SER A 54 -7.24 -8.46 -4.93
N GLY A 55 -6.83 -7.73 -5.96
CA GLY A 55 -5.49 -7.17 -6.03
C GLY A 55 -5.17 -6.51 -7.36
N SER A 56 -3.95 -6.02 -7.46
CA SER A 56 -3.41 -5.35 -8.64
C SER A 56 -1.99 -5.83 -8.94
N TYR A 57 -1.79 -6.33 -10.15
CA TYR A 57 -0.50 -6.68 -10.71
C TYR A 57 0.08 -5.51 -11.51
N TRP A 58 1.37 -5.26 -11.29
CA TRP A 58 2.14 -4.17 -11.88
C TRP A 58 3.27 -4.76 -12.73
N GLY A 59 2.94 -5.14 -13.96
CA GLY A 59 3.86 -5.84 -14.86
C GLY A 59 5.11 -5.02 -15.22
N PRO A 60 6.27 -5.67 -15.43
CA PRO A 60 7.56 -5.00 -15.58
C PRO A 60 7.68 -4.11 -16.83
N LYS A 61 6.77 -4.24 -17.81
CA LYS A 61 6.73 -3.37 -19.00
C LYS A 61 5.56 -2.39 -18.95
N GLY A 62 5.08 -2.07 -17.76
CA GLY A 62 4.00 -1.10 -17.54
C GLY A 62 2.59 -1.67 -17.70
N GLN A 63 2.39 -3.00 -17.75
CA GLN A 63 1.06 -3.59 -17.79
C GLN A 63 0.38 -3.52 -16.42
N PHE A 64 -0.88 -3.09 -16.39
CA PHE A 64 -1.70 -3.12 -15.19
C PHE A 64 -2.83 -4.13 -15.37
N GLU A 65 -2.98 -5.02 -14.40
CA GLU A 65 -4.08 -5.99 -14.32
C GLU A 65 -4.61 -6.03 -12.90
N ALA A 66 -5.92 -5.99 -12.70
CA ALA A 66 -6.50 -5.98 -11.37
C ALA A 66 -7.87 -6.65 -11.32
N VAL A 67 -8.21 -7.14 -10.13
CA VAL A 67 -9.54 -7.64 -9.80
C VAL A 67 -10.01 -6.96 -8.53
N TRP A 68 -11.26 -6.48 -8.54
CA TRP A 68 -11.89 -5.86 -7.37
C TRP A 68 -13.36 -6.20 -7.31
N LYS A 69 -13.80 -6.90 -6.26
CA LYS A 69 -15.23 -7.21 -6.03
C LYS A 69 -15.93 -7.75 -7.30
N GLY A 70 -15.27 -8.71 -7.97
CA GLY A 70 -15.73 -9.34 -9.21
C GLY A 70 -15.64 -8.48 -10.47
N SER A 71 -15.09 -7.27 -10.39
CA SER A 71 -14.78 -6.41 -11.55
C SER A 71 -13.34 -6.65 -11.99
N VAL A 72 -13.07 -6.52 -13.29
CA VAL A 72 -11.73 -6.65 -13.86
C VAL A 72 -11.25 -5.31 -14.41
N GLY A 73 -10.01 -4.94 -14.11
CA GLY A 73 -9.33 -3.76 -14.63
C GLY A 73 -8.11 -4.16 -15.44
N VAL A 74 -7.98 -3.66 -16.67
CA VAL A 74 -6.77 -3.87 -17.50
C VAL A 74 -6.34 -2.55 -18.12
N GLY A 75 -5.04 -2.29 -18.10
CA GLY A 75 -4.48 -1.08 -18.66
C GLY A 75 -2.99 -0.98 -18.49
N LYS A 76 -2.52 0.22 -18.12
CA LYS A 76 -1.11 0.51 -17.91
C LYS A 76 -0.87 1.14 -16.54
N TRP A 77 0.34 0.98 -16.04
CA TRP A 77 0.83 1.72 -14.89
C TRP A 77 2.14 2.45 -15.21
N TYR A 78 2.47 3.42 -14.37
CA TYR A 78 3.72 4.16 -14.45
C TYR A 78 4.07 4.79 -13.10
N ALA A 79 5.36 5.00 -12.86
CA ALA A 79 5.87 5.79 -11.76
C ALA A 79 6.18 7.23 -12.19
N THR A 80 6.27 8.16 -11.24
CA THR A 80 6.66 9.56 -11.49
C THR A 80 7.66 10.04 -10.45
N ASP A 81 8.49 11.03 -10.79
CA ASP A 81 9.47 11.66 -9.88
C ASP A 81 8.84 12.39 -8.67
N LYS A 82 7.51 12.46 -8.59
CA LYS A 82 6.78 12.97 -7.42
C LYS A 82 6.42 11.87 -6.42
N GLY A 83 6.97 10.67 -6.58
CA GLY A 83 6.69 9.49 -5.75
C GLY A 83 5.37 8.81 -6.06
N ASN A 84 4.76 9.09 -7.22
CA ASN A 84 3.46 8.49 -7.55
C ASN A 84 3.61 7.13 -8.22
N LEU A 85 2.83 6.14 -7.75
CA LEU A 85 2.42 4.97 -8.51
C LEU A 85 1.05 5.25 -9.12
N CYS A 86 0.95 5.31 -10.45
CA CYS A 86 -0.30 5.59 -11.15
C CYS A 86 -0.71 4.41 -12.02
N TYR A 87 -2.02 4.19 -12.17
CA TYR A 87 -2.57 3.40 -13.26
C TYR A 87 -3.58 4.20 -14.09
N GLU A 88 -3.74 3.79 -15.35
CA GLU A 88 -4.84 4.14 -16.25
C GLU A 88 -5.41 2.82 -16.80
N ALA A 89 -6.63 2.48 -16.43
CA ALA A 89 -7.21 1.17 -16.74
C ALA A 89 -8.68 1.26 -17.11
N LYS A 90 -9.10 0.32 -17.96
CA LYS A 90 -10.49 0.08 -18.29
C LYS A 90 -11.05 -0.96 -17.34
N TRP A 91 -12.13 -0.61 -16.65
CA TRP A 91 -12.80 -1.46 -15.68
C TRP A 91 -14.13 -1.95 -16.21
N LYS A 92 -14.42 -3.24 -16.03
CA LYS A 92 -15.71 -3.85 -16.38
C LYS A 92 -16.19 -4.74 -15.26
N ARG A 93 -17.47 -4.60 -14.90
CA ARG A 93 -18.11 -5.36 -13.81
C ARG A 93 -18.96 -6.52 -14.30
N ASN A 94 -19.63 -6.38 -15.44
CA ASN A 94 -20.43 -7.44 -16.07
C ASN A 94 -20.39 -7.35 -17.59
N ALA A 95 -20.82 -8.41 -18.28
CA ALA A 95 -20.82 -8.48 -19.76
C ALA A 95 -21.60 -7.34 -20.44
N LYS A 96 -22.73 -6.91 -19.85
CA LYS A 96 -23.62 -5.87 -20.38
C LYS A 96 -23.15 -4.45 -20.07
N ASP A 97 -22.25 -4.29 -19.11
CA ASP A 97 -21.79 -2.97 -18.67
C ASP A 97 -20.79 -2.41 -19.68
N ARG A 98 -20.76 -1.08 -19.82
CA ARG A 98 -19.69 -0.41 -20.56
C ARG A 98 -18.41 -0.45 -19.72
N GLU A 99 -17.26 -0.47 -20.41
CA GLU A 99 -15.98 -0.25 -19.73
C GLU A 99 -15.89 1.19 -19.21
N VAL A 100 -15.40 1.36 -17.99
CA VAL A 100 -15.14 2.67 -17.37
C VAL A 100 -13.65 2.89 -17.30
N VAL A 101 -13.16 4.00 -17.84
CA VAL A 101 -11.74 4.37 -17.73
C VAL A 101 -11.52 5.03 -16.38
N VAL A 102 -10.59 4.48 -15.60
CA VAL A 102 -10.20 5.00 -14.28
C VAL A 102 -8.71 5.32 -14.29
N LYS A 103 -8.38 6.48 -13.74
CA LYS A 103 -7.01 6.88 -13.43
C LYS A 103 -6.88 7.11 -11.93
N ARG A 104 -5.88 6.49 -11.29
CA ARG A 104 -5.64 6.62 -9.85
C ARG A 104 -4.15 6.63 -9.58
N CYS A 105 -3.72 7.42 -8.59
CA CYS A 105 -2.31 7.59 -8.24
C CYS A 105 -2.11 7.59 -6.72
N TRP A 106 -1.25 6.71 -6.22
CA TRP A 106 -0.81 6.70 -4.82
C TRP A 106 0.54 7.38 -4.69
N ARG A 107 0.65 8.34 -3.78
CA ARG A 107 1.90 9.08 -3.55
C ARG A 107 2.69 8.44 -2.42
N HIS A 108 3.99 8.27 -2.63
CA HIS A 108 4.94 7.72 -1.68
C HIS A 108 5.94 8.79 -1.26
N VAL A 109 6.22 8.83 0.04
CA VAL A 109 7.30 9.63 0.63
C VAL A 109 8.00 8.81 1.69
N LYS A 110 9.21 9.23 2.07
CA LYS A 110 9.90 8.68 3.24
C LYS A 110 9.98 9.73 4.33
N ASP A 111 9.81 9.33 5.59
CA ASP A 111 10.05 10.23 6.71
C ASP A 111 11.55 10.38 7.03
N SER A 112 11.88 11.12 8.09
CA SER A 112 13.26 11.36 8.52
C SER A 112 14.01 10.11 8.99
N THR A 113 13.30 9.02 9.28
CA THR A 113 13.87 7.72 9.64
C THR A 113 14.01 6.79 8.44
N GLY A 114 13.47 7.17 7.28
CA GLY A 114 13.44 6.37 6.07
C GLY A 114 12.22 5.45 5.97
N ALA A 115 11.27 5.51 6.91
CA ALA A 115 10.06 4.70 6.85
C ALA A 115 9.15 5.17 5.70
N TRP A 116 8.45 4.22 5.10
CA TRP A 116 7.62 4.46 3.93
C TRP A 116 6.23 4.94 4.32
N TRP A 117 5.79 6.02 3.69
CA TRP A 117 4.46 6.57 3.85
C TRP A 117 3.75 6.61 2.52
N LYS A 118 2.46 6.24 2.53
CA LYS A 118 1.60 6.31 1.35
C LYS A 118 0.42 7.24 1.59
N GLN A 119 0.05 8.00 0.58
CA GLN A 119 -1.14 8.85 0.59
C GLN A 119 -2.31 8.12 -0.06
N ASP A 120 -3.41 8.02 0.67
CA ASP A 120 -4.66 7.53 0.13
C ASP A 120 -5.17 8.51 -0.97
N PRO A 121 -5.49 8.01 -2.18
CA PRO A 121 -5.84 8.86 -3.31
C PRO A 121 -7.20 9.55 -3.14
N GLU A 122 -8.11 9.00 -2.34
CA GLU A 122 -9.48 9.49 -2.19
C GLU A 122 -9.59 10.45 -1.00
N THR A 123 -9.11 10.03 0.16
CA THR A 123 -9.17 10.78 1.42
C THR A 123 -8.01 11.75 1.61
N ARG A 124 -6.94 11.59 0.82
CA ARG A 124 -5.69 12.38 0.91
C ARG A 124 -4.94 12.23 2.24
N LYS A 125 -5.35 11.28 3.08
CA LYS A 125 -4.70 10.96 4.35
C LYS A 125 -3.42 10.16 4.12
N TRP A 126 -2.43 10.39 4.98
CA TRP A 126 -1.19 9.64 4.99
C TRP A 126 -1.26 8.52 6.02
N TYR A 127 -0.62 7.41 5.70
CA TYR A 127 -0.44 6.29 6.61
C TYR A 127 0.94 5.66 6.40
N ASP A 128 1.44 5.06 7.47
CA ASP A 128 2.61 4.19 7.42
C ASP A 128 2.29 2.98 6.54
N ALA A 129 3.11 2.76 5.52
CA ALA A 129 2.90 1.70 4.53
C ALA A 129 3.86 0.51 4.73
N GLY A 130 4.69 0.50 5.79
CA GLY A 130 5.73 -0.51 5.99
C GLY A 130 5.18 -1.94 6.01
N GLU A 131 4.13 -2.18 6.80
CA GLU A 131 3.47 -3.49 6.89
C GLU A 131 2.84 -3.89 5.55
N GLU A 132 2.04 -3.01 4.94
CA GLU A 132 1.40 -3.27 3.66
C GLU A 132 2.41 -3.62 2.55
N LEU A 133 3.49 -2.84 2.43
CA LEU A 133 4.53 -3.05 1.44
C LEU A 133 5.34 -4.32 1.66
N THR A 134 5.30 -4.89 2.88
CA THR A 134 6.01 -6.12 3.23
C THR A 134 5.11 -7.34 3.13
N GLU A 135 3.87 -7.24 3.61
CA GLU A 135 2.97 -8.38 3.80
C GLU A 135 1.96 -8.55 2.66
N SER A 136 1.57 -7.45 2.00
CA SER A 136 0.55 -7.47 0.93
C SER A 136 1.15 -7.50 -0.48
N MET A 137 2.47 -7.53 -0.59
CA MET A 137 3.20 -7.57 -1.86
C MET A 137 3.67 -8.99 -2.16
N GLN A 138 3.25 -9.54 -3.30
CA GLN A 138 3.65 -10.87 -3.76
C GLN A 138 4.35 -10.79 -5.11
N ASP A 139 5.34 -11.64 -5.35
CA ASP A 139 6.05 -11.66 -6.63
C ASP A 139 5.19 -12.22 -7.76
N GLY A 140 5.39 -11.69 -8.97
CA GLY A 140 4.70 -12.13 -10.18
C GLY A 140 3.23 -11.74 -10.27
N ASN A 141 2.56 -12.23 -11.31
CA ASN A 141 1.15 -11.94 -11.59
C ASN A 141 0.22 -12.96 -10.90
N GLN A 142 -0.16 -12.66 -9.66
CA GLN A 142 -1.14 -13.45 -8.91
C GLN A 142 -2.57 -13.24 -9.41
N MET A 143 -2.82 -12.16 -10.17
CA MET A 143 -4.16 -11.82 -10.70
C MET A 143 -4.49 -12.53 -12.01
N LYS A 144 -3.50 -13.12 -12.69
CA LYS A 144 -3.63 -13.66 -14.05
C LYS A 144 -4.84 -14.55 -14.26
N ALA A 145 -5.00 -15.58 -13.42
CA ALA A 145 -6.09 -16.54 -13.54
C ALA A 145 -7.47 -15.87 -13.35
N SER A 146 -7.60 -14.99 -12.37
CA SER A 146 -8.85 -14.27 -12.08
C SER A 146 -9.20 -13.27 -13.19
N VAL A 147 -8.20 -12.57 -13.73
CA VAL A 147 -8.34 -11.66 -14.88
C VAL A 147 -8.80 -12.43 -16.11
N GLU A 148 -8.13 -13.53 -16.48
CA GLU A 148 -8.50 -14.38 -17.63
C GLU A 148 -9.94 -14.89 -17.50
N LYS A 149 -10.31 -15.39 -16.31
CA LYS A 149 -11.67 -15.87 -16.00
C LYS A 149 -12.71 -14.77 -16.17
N LEU A 150 -12.49 -13.58 -15.60
CA LEU A 150 -13.45 -12.48 -15.67
C LEU A 150 -13.54 -11.89 -17.08
N ARG A 151 -12.42 -11.74 -17.80
CA ARG A 151 -12.43 -11.31 -19.21
C ARG A 151 -13.27 -12.23 -20.07
N LYS A 152 -13.04 -13.55 -19.96
CA LYS A 152 -13.85 -14.56 -20.65
C LYS A 152 -15.33 -14.45 -20.29
N LYS A 153 -15.65 -14.30 -19.00
CA LYS A 153 -17.04 -14.13 -18.52
C LYS A 153 -17.71 -12.86 -19.07
N PHE A 154 -16.95 -11.80 -19.31
CA PHE A 154 -17.47 -10.50 -19.76
C PHE A 154 -17.34 -10.25 -21.27
N GLY A 155 -16.79 -11.21 -22.02
CA GLY A 155 -16.57 -11.11 -23.47
C GLY A 155 -15.52 -10.04 -23.83
N LEU A 156 -14.42 -10.00 -23.08
CA LEU A 156 -13.26 -9.11 -23.30
C LEU A 156 -12.03 -9.86 -23.81
#